data_AF-U2KZB2-F1
#
_entry.id   AF-U2KZB2-F1
#
_cell.length_a   1.000
_cell.length_b   1.000
_cell.length_c   1.000
_cell.angle_alpha   90.00
_cell.angle_beta   90.00
_cell.angle_gamma   90.00
#
_symmetry.space_group_name_H-M   'P 1'
#
loop_
_entity.id
_entity.type
_entity.pdbx_description
1 polymer ?
#
loop_
_entity_poly.entity_id
_entity_poly.type
_entity_poly.pdbx_seq_one_letter_code
_entity_poly.pdbx_strand_id
1 'polypeptide(L)'
;MKGAAMFYSRDKVEQLRQRYPEGTRICLDSMENDPRPIPSGTKGTVITVDDAGQLFMKWDNGCSLSLIPGEDRFHVIQPEENLSEEMQETENPSEELEMHMSM
;
A
#
# COMPACT_ATOMS: atom_id res chain seq x y z
N MET A 1 14.23 -3.68 -25.39
CA MET A 1 13.59 -4.57 -24.39
C MET A 1 12.87 -3.68 -23.41
N LYS A 2 11.63 -3.88 -22.99
CA LYS A 2 10.50 -4.77 -23.32
C LYS A 2 9.30 -4.00 -22.76
N GLY A 3 8.21 -3.87 -23.52
CA GLY A 3 6.90 -3.54 -22.99
C GLY A 3 5.98 -4.65 -23.44
N ALA A 4 6.04 -5.81 -22.79
CA ALA A 4 5.05 -6.83 -23.04
C ALA A 4 3.79 -6.33 -22.34
N ALA A 5 2.83 -5.80 -23.11
CA ALA A 5 1.49 -5.59 -22.59
C ALA A 5 1.01 -6.94 -22.07
N MET A 6 1.03 -7.13 -20.74
CA MET A 6 0.49 -8.32 -20.10
C MET A 6 -1.02 -8.23 -20.23
N PHE A 7 -1.55 -8.83 -21.29
CA PHE A 7 -2.97 -9.07 -21.38
C PHE A 7 -3.31 -10.20 -20.42
N TYR A 8 -3.95 -9.87 -19.31
CA TYR A 8 -4.47 -10.87 -18.38
C TYR A 8 -5.55 -11.72 -19.06
N SER A 9 -5.56 -13.02 -18.78
CA SER A 9 -6.70 -13.85 -19.13
C SER A 9 -7.94 -13.40 -18.37
N ARG A 10 -9.13 -13.65 -18.90
CA ARG A 10 -10.40 -13.28 -18.24
C ARG A 10 -10.46 -13.77 -16.79
N ASP A 11 -10.09 -15.03 -16.54
CA ASP A 11 -10.07 -15.60 -15.19
C ASP A 11 -9.13 -14.84 -14.24
N LYS A 12 -8.01 -14.34 -14.78
CA LYS A 12 -7.04 -13.57 -13.99
C LYS A 12 -7.55 -12.17 -13.68
N VAL A 13 -8.25 -11.53 -14.63
CA VAL A 13 -8.94 -10.25 -14.40
C VAL A 13 -10.02 -10.42 -13.33
N GLU A 14 -10.82 -11.48 -13.39
CA GLU A 14 -11.84 -11.75 -12.36
C GLU A 14 -11.22 -11.99 -10.98
N GLN A 15 -10.07 -12.66 -10.89
CA GLN A 15 -9.33 -12.78 -9.63
C GLN A 15 -8.85 -11.41 -9.11
N LEU A 16 -8.41 -10.52 -9.99
CA LEU A 16 -8.02 -9.16 -9.60
C LEU A 16 -9.23 -8.36 -9.09
N ARG A 17 -10.39 -8.45 -9.76
CA ARG A 17 -11.65 -7.84 -9.31
C ARG A 17 -12.07 -8.34 -7.93
N GLN A 18 -11.91 -9.63 -7.65
CA GLN A 18 -12.18 -10.20 -6.33
C GLN A 18 -11.16 -9.76 -5.29
N ARG A 19 -9.88 -9.62 -5.67
CA ARG A 19 -8.80 -9.24 -4.76
C ARG A 19 -8.83 -7.76 -4.39
N TYR A 20 -9.29 -6.92 -5.32
CA TYR A 20 -9.34 -5.47 -5.24
C TYR A 20 -10.72 -4.96 -5.69
N PRO A 21 -11.80 -5.23 -4.93
CA PRO A 21 -13.11 -4.70 -5.25
C PRO A 21 -13.15 -3.17 -5.20
N GLU A 22 -14.16 -2.56 -5.83
CA GLU A 22 -14.45 -1.14 -5.69
C GLU A 22 -14.50 -0.73 -4.21
N GLY A 23 -13.91 0.42 -3.89
CA GLY A 23 -13.79 0.92 -2.51
C GLY A 23 -12.56 0.42 -1.76
N THR A 24 -11.79 -0.53 -2.31
CA THR A 24 -10.54 -0.98 -1.69
C THR A 24 -9.58 0.19 -1.51
N ARG A 25 -9.08 0.36 -0.29
CA ARG A 25 -8.14 1.43 0.03
C ARG A 25 -6.71 0.96 -0.13
N ILE A 26 -5.89 1.71 -0.84
CA ILE A 26 -4.52 1.36 -1.20
C ILE A 26 -3.57 2.49 -0.81
N CYS A 27 -2.37 2.13 -0.36
CA CYS A 27 -1.22 3.02 -0.26
C CYS A 27 -0.19 2.62 -1.32
N LEU A 28 0.30 3.59 -2.09
CA LEU A 28 1.35 3.37 -3.08
C LEU A 28 2.72 3.34 -2.41
N ASP A 29 3.50 2.30 -2.69
CA ASP A 29 4.88 2.19 -2.22
C ASP A 29 5.86 2.76 -3.24
N SER A 30 5.77 2.37 -4.51
CA SER A 30 6.60 2.93 -5.59
C SER A 30 6.10 2.61 -7.01
N MET A 31 6.49 3.47 -7.97
CA MET A 31 6.34 3.30 -9.43
C MET A 31 7.71 3.47 -10.09
N GLU A 32 8.55 2.44 -10.07
CA GLU A 32 9.98 2.58 -10.44
C GLU A 32 10.22 2.90 -11.92
N ASN A 33 9.30 2.51 -12.81
CA ASN A 33 9.48 2.65 -14.27
C ASN A 33 8.70 3.83 -14.87
N ASP A 34 8.00 4.62 -14.06
CA ASP A 34 7.20 5.76 -14.55
C ASP A 34 8.03 7.06 -14.55
N PRO A 35 8.06 7.83 -15.65
CA PRO A 35 8.80 9.10 -15.73
C PRO A 35 8.19 10.23 -14.87
N ARG A 36 6.94 10.08 -14.42
CA ARG A 36 6.20 11.01 -13.56
C ARG A 36 5.42 10.22 -12.50
N PRO A 37 6.12 9.54 -11.59
CA PRO A 37 5.48 8.66 -10.63
C PRO A 37 4.62 9.45 -9.65
N ILE A 38 3.57 8.82 -9.15
CA ILE A 38 2.88 9.33 -7.97
C ILE A 38 3.85 9.23 -6.78
N PRO A 39 3.89 10.22 -5.87
CA PRO A 39 4.70 10.13 -4.65
C PRO A 39 4.38 8.89 -3.82
N SER A 40 5.42 8.22 -3.31
CA SER A 40 5.28 7.12 -2.33
C SER A 40 4.50 7.60 -1.10
N GLY A 41 3.72 6.69 -0.50
CA GLY A 41 2.81 6.98 0.61
C GLY A 41 1.49 7.63 0.19
N THR A 42 1.31 7.98 -1.10
CA THR A 42 0.03 8.49 -1.58
C THR A 42 -1.02 7.40 -1.45
N LYS A 43 -2.13 7.74 -0.80
CA LYS A 43 -3.26 6.84 -0.61
C LYS A 43 -4.32 7.10 -1.69
N GLY A 44 -4.97 6.04 -2.13
CA GLY A 44 -6.01 6.07 -3.16
C GLY A 44 -7.05 4.99 -2.93
N THR A 45 -8.19 5.12 -3.59
CA THR A 45 -9.29 4.17 -3.51
C THR A 45 -9.54 3.56 -4.89
N VAL A 46 -9.67 2.24 -4.95
CA VAL A 46 -10.01 1.52 -6.18
C VAL A 46 -11.42 1.91 -6.62
N ILE A 47 -11.56 2.33 -7.87
CA ILE A 47 -12.83 2.59 -8.54
C ILE A 47 -13.29 1.33 -9.26
N THR A 48 -12.40 0.70 -10.04
CA THR A 48 -12.70 -0.52 -10.80
C THR A 48 -11.42 -1.20 -11.26
N VAL A 49 -11.54 -2.45 -11.72
CA VAL A 49 -10.48 -3.17 -12.44
C VAL A 49 -10.92 -3.37 -13.88
N ASP A 50 -10.17 -2.81 -14.83
CA ASP A 50 -10.48 -2.89 -16.24
C ASP A 50 -10.17 -4.27 -16.85
N ASP A 51 -10.53 -4.48 -18.11
CA ASP A 51 -10.32 -5.76 -18.79
C ASP A 51 -8.84 -6.02 -19.14
N ALA A 52 -7.96 -5.01 -19.01
CA ALA A 52 -6.52 -5.15 -19.08
C ALA A 52 -5.90 -5.51 -17.73
N GLY A 53 -6.70 -5.61 -16.65
CA GLY A 53 -6.27 -5.91 -15.29
C GLY A 53 -5.57 -4.76 -14.59
N GLN A 54 -5.76 -3.53 -15.05
CA GLN A 54 -5.30 -2.32 -14.36
C GLN A 54 -6.33 -1.87 -13.33
N LEU A 55 -5.85 -1.37 -12.19
CA LEU A 55 -6.71 -0.81 -11.15
C LEU A 55 -6.88 0.68 -11.42
N PHE A 56 -8.11 1.08 -11.71
CA PHE A 56 -8.46 2.49 -11.81
C PHE A 56 -8.61 3.05 -10.40
N MET A 57 -7.86 4.11 -10.14
CA MET A 57 -7.73 4.68 -8.80
C MET A 57 -8.32 6.09 -8.74
N LYS A 58 -8.96 6.41 -7.61
CA LYS A 58 -9.20 7.76 -7.15
C LYS A 58 -8.15 8.10 -6.10
N TRP A 59 -7.10 8.82 -6.48
CA TRP A 59 -6.05 9.22 -5.55
C TRP A 59 -6.46 10.45 -4.73
N ASP A 60 -6.04 10.50 -3.47
CA ASP A 60 -6.36 11.61 -2.56
C ASP A 60 -5.75 12.93 -3.01
N ASN A 61 -4.58 12.87 -3.64
CA ASN A 61 -3.87 14.03 -4.18
C ASN A 61 -4.44 14.51 -5.52
N GLY A 62 -5.53 13.90 -6.00
CA GLY A 62 -6.17 14.25 -7.27
C GLY A 62 -5.48 13.69 -8.52
N CYS A 63 -4.47 12.83 -8.37
CA CYS A 63 -3.89 12.12 -9.51
C CYS A 63 -4.90 11.15 -10.15
N SER A 64 -4.67 10.80 -11.42
CA SER A 64 -5.54 9.93 -12.22
C SER A 64 -4.82 8.70 -12.81
N LEU A 65 -3.57 8.43 -12.42
CA LEU A 65 -2.84 7.26 -12.89
C LEU A 65 -3.44 5.97 -12.32
N SER A 66 -3.49 4.93 -13.14
CA SER A 66 -3.93 3.58 -12.74
C SER A 66 -2.74 2.78 -12.20
N LEU A 67 -3.03 1.73 -11.42
CA LEU A 67 -2.01 0.78 -10.98
C LEU A 67 -1.99 -0.47 -11.86
N ILE A 68 -0.79 -0.99 -12.11
CA ILE A 68 -0.54 -2.25 -12.79
C ILE A 68 -0.07 -3.27 -11.75
N PRO A 69 -0.94 -4.22 -11.33
CA PRO A 69 -0.53 -5.30 -10.43
C PRO A 69 0.67 -6.07 -11.01
N GLY A 70 1.74 -6.17 -10.22
CA GLY A 70 2.99 -6.85 -10.59
C GLY A 70 4.08 -5.91 -11.14
N GLU A 71 3.74 -4.69 -11.55
CA GLU A 71 4.71 -3.66 -11.92
C GLU A 71 4.80 -2.57 -10.83
N ASP A 72 3.65 -2.07 -10.38
CA ASP A 72 3.57 -1.10 -9.30
C ASP A 72 3.58 -1.79 -7.94
N ARG A 73 4.27 -1.18 -6.98
CA ARG A 73 4.34 -1.68 -5.60
C ARG A 73 3.37 -0.91 -4.73
N PHE A 74 2.46 -1.63 -4.08
CA PHE A 74 1.43 -1.06 -3.23
C PHE A 74 0.90 -2.10 -2.26
N HIS A 75 0.19 -1.65 -1.23
CA HIS A 75 -0.50 -2.50 -0.29
C HIS A 75 -1.91 -1.98 0.03
N VAL A 76 -2.81 -2.92 0.35
CA VAL A 76 -4.15 -2.59 0.83
C VAL A 76 -4.04 -2.11 2.26
N ILE A 77 -4.66 -0.98 2.56
CA ILE A 77 -4.80 -0.47 3.92
C ILE A 77 -6.23 -0.67 4.38
N GLN A 78 -6.42 -1.04 5.65
CA GLN A 78 -7.77 -1.14 6.20
C GLN A 78 -8.33 0.28 6.42
N PRO A 79 -9.65 0.49 6.27
CA PRO A 79 -10.28 1.69 6.80
C PRO A 79 -9.90 1.81 8.28
N GLU A 80 -9.48 3.01 8.71
CA GLU A 80 -9.21 3.28 10.12
C GLU A 80 -10.53 3.26 10.91
N GLU A 81 -11.01 2.06 11.24
CA GLU A 81 -11.95 1.87 12.34
C GLU A 81 -11.13 1.84 13.64
N ASN A 82 -10.99 3.02 14.25
CA ASN A 82 -10.54 3.26 15.64
C ASN A 82 -9.20 2.64 16.09
N LEU A 83 -8.07 3.22 15.67
CA LEU A 83 -6.83 3.16 16.46
C LEU A 83 -6.72 4.41 17.33
N SER A 84 -7.63 4.54 18.31
CA SER A 84 -7.39 5.37 19.48
C SER A 84 -6.58 4.55 20.49
N GLU A 85 -5.34 5.01 20.72
CA GLU A 85 -4.51 4.75 21.90
C GLU A 85 -3.91 3.35 22.06
N GLU A 86 -2.61 3.23 21.75
CA GLU A 86 -1.64 2.89 22.79
C GLU A 86 -0.27 3.47 22.42
N MET A 87 0.06 4.58 23.08
CA MET A 87 1.43 5.02 23.29
C MET A 87 2.14 3.94 24.12
N GLN A 88 3.17 3.31 23.58
CA GLN A 88 4.20 2.68 24.42
C GLN A 88 5.44 3.55 24.42
N GLU A 89 5.34 4.58 25.25
CA GLU A 89 6.46 5.25 25.87
C GLU A 89 6.98 4.29 26.96
N THR A 90 8.03 3.52 26.68
CA THR A 90 8.81 2.88 27.74
C THR A 90 10.07 3.69 27.97
N GLU A 91 9.88 4.88 28.56
CA GLU A 91 10.89 5.44 29.45
C GLU A 91 10.87 4.59 30.72
N ASN A 92 11.93 3.81 30.97
CA ASN A 92 12.19 3.28 32.30
C ASN A 92 13.52 3.88 32.77
N PRO A 93 13.51 5.01 33.50
CA PRO A 93 14.68 5.51 34.18
C PRO A 93 14.86 4.75 35.51
N SER A 94 16.10 4.39 35.82
CA SER A 94 16.58 4.16 37.20
C SER A 94 16.17 2.88 37.94
N GLU A 95 16.93 1.79 37.72
CA GLU A 95 17.39 0.89 38.81
C GLU A 95 18.93 0.87 38.73
N GLU A 96 19.67 1.80 39.33
CA GLU A 96 20.03 1.78 40.76
C GLU A 96 20.29 0.37 41.32
N LEU A 97 21.11 -0.49 40.67
CA LEU A 97 21.62 -1.72 41.31
C LEU A 97 22.94 -2.31 40.75
N GLU A 98 23.82 -1.51 40.15
CA GLU A 98 25.24 -1.90 39.93
C GLU A 98 26.17 -1.40 41.06
N MET A 99 25.65 -1.29 42.28
CA MET A 99 26.48 -1.26 43.49
C MET A 99 26.29 -2.60 44.22
N HIS A 100 27.38 -3.38 44.26
CA HIS A 100 27.61 -4.58 45.10
C HIS A 100 27.61 -6.00 44.46
N MET A 101 28.00 -6.19 43.21
CA MET A 101 28.55 -7.51 42.81
C MET A 101 29.99 -7.68 43.35
N SER A 102 30.04 -7.92 44.67
CA SER A 102 31.02 -8.64 45.52
C SER A 102 32.47 -8.14 45.70
N MET A 103 32.85 -8.18 46.99
CA MET A 103 34.16 -8.31 47.63
C MET A 103 35.33 -8.85 46.79
#